data_AF-A0A962DZ41-F1
#
_entry.id   AF-A0A962DZ41-F1
#
_cell.length_a   1.000
_cell.length_b   1.000
_cell.length_c   1.000
_cell.angle_alpha   90.00
_cell.angle_beta   90.00
_cell.angle_gamma   90.00
#
_symmetry.space_group_name_H-M   'P 1'
#
loop_
_entity.id
_entity.type
_entity.pdbx_description
1 polymer ?
#
loop_
_entity_poly.entity_id
_entity_poly.type
_entity_poly.pdbx_seq_one_letter_code
_entity_poly.pdbx_strand_id
1 'polypeptide(L)'
;MADDKSIIDNETNNEVPFSGALENKASENSRRKFLGQAAVTSAVIVAGSASAGNLPPDVPNWSRTLGKPVNTNPYGVPSKYEEDVVRKRVPWLTPDSIASISFTPLAEINGMISPNGLAFERDHGGVPTIDPKDHRLMIHGLVDKPLILTMEDIKRYPNVSRIHFIECPANSAMEWKGPQVGRLQFTHGMTNCCEWTGVPLKTILEEVGVKPEGK
;
A
#
# COMPACT_ATOMS: atom_id res chain seq x y z
N MET A 1 -29.25 40.53 -28.66
CA MET A 1 -29.06 41.96 -28.36
C MET A 1 -28.13 42.03 -27.15
N ALA A 2 -26.82 42.12 -27.26
CA ALA A 2 -25.85 42.17 -28.36
C ALA A 2 -24.59 41.47 -27.78
N ASP A 3 -24.01 40.48 -28.45
CA ASP A 3 -22.93 40.62 -29.44
C ASP A 3 -21.71 41.39 -28.92
N ASP A 4 -20.62 40.66 -28.66
CA ASP A 4 -19.28 41.16 -28.97
C ASP A 4 -18.44 40.02 -29.55
N LYS A 5 -18.47 39.95 -30.88
CA LYS A 5 -17.48 39.28 -31.72
C LYS A 5 -16.73 40.40 -32.44
N SER A 6 -15.46 40.59 -32.13
CA SER A 6 -14.39 40.71 -33.13
C SER A 6 -13.07 41.03 -32.44
N ILE A 7 -12.08 40.16 -32.62
CA ILE A 7 -10.79 40.52 -33.21
C ILE A 7 -10.28 39.23 -33.87
N ILE A 8 -10.03 39.37 -35.16
CA ILE A 8 -9.62 38.37 -36.14
C ILE A 8 -8.11 38.57 -36.37
N ASP A 9 -7.45 37.49 -36.81
CA ASP A 9 -6.12 37.40 -37.45
C ASP A 9 -4.87 37.32 -36.58
N ASN A 10 -4.31 36.11 -36.47
CA ASN A 10 -3.11 35.82 -37.26
C ASN A 10 -2.91 34.31 -37.46
N GLU A 11 -3.17 33.87 -38.69
CA GLU A 11 -2.70 32.59 -39.22
C GLU A 11 -1.17 32.61 -39.32
N THR A 12 -0.51 31.63 -38.71
CA THR A 12 0.75 31.12 -39.26
C THR A 12 0.65 29.61 -39.37
N ASN A 13 0.36 29.19 -40.60
CA ASN A 13 0.56 27.85 -41.12
C ASN A 13 1.93 27.28 -40.69
N ASN A 14 1.91 26.09 -40.12
CA ASN A 14 3.01 25.14 -40.28
C ASN A 14 2.41 23.73 -40.28
N GLU A 15 1.99 23.33 -41.48
CA GLU A 15 1.80 21.92 -41.82
C GLU A 15 3.13 21.19 -41.63
N VAL A 16 3.14 20.16 -40.78
CA VAL A 16 4.29 19.25 -40.66
C VAL A 16 4.05 18.11 -41.63
N PRO A 17 4.89 17.92 -42.67
CA PRO A 17 4.66 16.88 -43.66
C PRO A 17 5.00 15.49 -43.08
N PHE A 18 4.04 14.58 -43.15
CA PHE A 18 4.23 13.16 -42.90
C PHE A 18 4.76 12.49 -44.18
N SER A 19 6.07 12.33 -44.30
CA SER A 19 6.69 11.40 -45.26
C SER A 19 8.17 11.18 -44.94
N GLY A 20 8.57 9.93 -44.77
CA GLY A 20 9.97 9.53 -44.65
C GLY A 20 10.14 8.18 -43.96
N ALA A 21 10.01 7.10 -44.74
CA ALA A 21 10.39 5.77 -44.30
C ALA A 21 11.85 5.75 -43.83
N LEU A 22 12.08 5.42 -42.55
CA LEU A 22 13.41 5.20 -42.01
C LEU A 22 13.83 3.75 -42.30
N GLU A 23 14.60 3.56 -43.38
CA GLU A 23 15.37 2.35 -43.62
C GLU A 23 16.38 2.13 -42.48
N ASN A 24 16.12 1.11 -41.66
CA ASN A 24 17.04 0.64 -40.62
C ASN A 24 18.17 -0.18 -41.26
N LYS A 25 19.24 0.46 -41.71
CA LYS A 25 20.55 -0.21 -41.93
C LYS A 25 21.34 -0.23 -40.62
N ALA A 26 21.00 -1.17 -39.75
CA ALA A 26 21.83 -1.48 -38.60
C ALA A 26 23.13 -2.17 -39.08
N SER A 27 24.23 -1.42 -39.04
CA SER A 27 25.59 -1.92 -39.32
C SER A 27 25.96 -3.07 -38.36
N GLU A 28 26.15 -4.27 -38.90
CA GLU A 28 26.60 -5.47 -38.16
C GLU A 28 27.95 -5.28 -37.43
N ASN A 29 28.73 -4.25 -37.80
CA ASN A 29 30.02 -3.94 -37.18
C ASN A 29 29.92 -3.20 -35.83
N SER A 30 28.73 -2.74 -35.43
CA SER A 30 28.53 -2.06 -34.14
C SER A 30 28.36 -3.05 -32.97
N ARG A 31 27.65 -4.18 -33.20
CA ARG A 31 27.34 -5.16 -32.15
C ARG A 31 28.57 -5.93 -31.65
N ARG A 32 29.53 -6.24 -32.54
CA ARG A 32 30.77 -6.93 -32.17
C ARG A 32 31.76 -6.03 -31.41
N LYS A 33 31.79 -4.73 -31.69
CA LYS A 33 32.60 -3.77 -30.90
C LYS A 33 32.02 -3.52 -29.50
N PHE A 34 30.69 -3.51 -29.38
CA PHE A 34 30.03 -3.39 -28.07
C PHE A 34 30.35 -4.58 -27.16
N LEU A 35 30.32 -5.80 -27.70
CA LEU A 35 30.68 -7.01 -26.95
C LEU A 35 32.20 -7.12 -26.67
N GLY A 36 33.05 -6.58 -27.55
CA GLY A 36 34.50 -6.55 -27.36
C GLY A 36 34.97 -5.55 -26.28
N GLN A 37 34.22 -4.47 -26.04
CA GLN A 37 34.51 -3.52 -24.95
C GLN A 37 33.91 -3.94 -23.60
N ALA A 38 32.95 -4.88 -23.57
CA ALA A 38 32.33 -5.35 -22.33
C ALA A 38 33.20 -6.34 -21.54
N ALA A 39 34.28 -6.88 -22.13
CA ALA A 39 35.10 -7.91 -21.48
C ALA A 39 36.21 -7.37 -20.55
N VAL A 40 36.47 -6.06 -20.54
CA VAL A 40 37.56 -5.43 -19.74
C VAL A 40 37.02 -4.64 -18.53
N THR A 41 35.70 -4.53 -18.36
CA THR A 41 35.04 -3.84 -17.23
C THR A 41 34.42 -4.82 -16.23
N SER A 42 35.00 -6.01 -16.08
CA SER A 42 34.47 -7.12 -15.29
C SER A 42 34.57 -6.94 -13.76
N ALA A 43 34.96 -5.78 -13.25
CA ALA A 43 35.00 -5.54 -11.81
C ALA A 43 34.97 -4.04 -11.48
N VAL A 44 33.80 -3.40 -11.59
CA VAL A 44 33.22 -2.50 -10.57
C VAL A 44 31.81 -2.17 -11.07
N ILE A 45 30.83 -2.99 -10.69
CA ILE A 45 29.43 -2.55 -10.59
C ILE A 45 29.06 -2.70 -9.12
N VAL A 46 29.53 -1.76 -8.30
CA VAL A 46 29.16 -1.59 -6.87
C VAL A 46 29.35 -0.09 -6.61
N ALA A 47 28.42 0.72 -6.14
CA ALA A 47 27.03 0.55 -5.75
C ALA A 47 26.39 1.95 -5.79
N GLY A 48 25.09 2.05 -6.01
CA GLY A 48 24.36 3.26 -5.68
C GLY A 48 24.63 3.63 -4.21
N SER A 49 25.10 4.86 -3.98
CA SER A 49 25.18 5.52 -2.67
C SER A 49 25.99 4.84 -1.55
N ALA A 50 26.92 3.94 -1.86
CA ALA A 50 27.83 3.43 -0.83
C ALA A 50 28.93 4.46 -0.52
N SER A 51 29.10 4.82 0.77
CA SER A 51 30.23 5.64 1.20
C SER A 51 31.54 4.92 0.88
N ALA A 52 32.48 5.60 0.24
CA ALA A 52 33.73 5.01 -0.26
C ALA A 52 34.50 4.21 0.81
N GLY A 53 34.48 4.65 2.08
CA GLY A 53 35.16 3.96 3.19
C GLY A 53 34.42 2.74 3.75
N ASN A 54 33.29 2.34 3.16
CA ASN A 54 32.55 1.12 3.51
C ASN A 54 32.57 0.08 2.37
N LEU A 55 33.29 0.37 1.27
CA LEU A 55 33.47 -0.57 0.17
C LEU A 55 34.69 -1.46 0.44
N PRO A 56 34.62 -2.78 0.15
CA PRO A 56 35.80 -3.64 0.22
C PRO A 56 36.95 -3.09 -0.65
N PRO A 57 38.21 -3.13 -0.18
CA PRO A 57 38.72 -3.87 0.99
C PRO A 57 38.61 -3.16 2.35
N ASP A 58 38.03 -1.96 2.42
CA ASP A 58 37.94 -1.22 3.67
C ASP A 58 36.98 -1.91 4.66
N VAL A 59 37.38 -1.98 5.93
CA VAL A 59 36.56 -2.57 7.00
C VAL A 59 35.51 -1.54 7.46
N PRO A 60 34.20 -1.81 7.27
CA PRO A 60 33.15 -0.84 7.56
C PRO A 60 33.09 -0.43 9.03
N ASN A 61 32.74 0.83 9.29
CA ASN A 61 32.77 1.40 10.64
C ASN A 61 31.88 0.65 11.66
N TRP A 62 30.70 0.17 11.23
CA TRP A 62 29.78 -0.56 12.13
C TRP A 62 30.31 -1.91 12.63
N SER A 63 31.33 -2.47 11.98
CA SER A 63 31.98 -3.71 12.44
C SER A 63 33.01 -3.48 13.55
N ARG A 64 33.38 -2.22 13.84
CA ARG A 64 34.45 -1.85 14.79
C ARG A 64 33.93 -1.41 16.16
N THR A 65 32.63 -1.23 16.34
CA THR A 65 32.02 -0.75 17.59
C THR A 65 30.79 -1.58 17.94
N LEU A 66 30.51 -1.73 19.22
CA LEU A 66 29.26 -2.33 19.67
C LEU A 66 28.06 -1.45 19.28
N GLY A 67 26.95 -2.10 18.94
CA GLY A 67 25.69 -1.44 18.64
C GLY A 67 24.93 -0.97 19.89
N LYS A 68 23.65 -0.62 19.69
CA LYS A 68 22.73 -0.29 20.77
C LYS A 68 22.49 -1.51 21.69
N PRO A 69 22.28 -1.31 23.00
CA PRO A 69 21.95 -2.42 23.91
C PRO A 69 20.60 -3.06 23.58
N VAL A 70 20.39 -4.28 24.05
CA VAL A 70 19.07 -4.95 24.00
C VAL A 70 18.00 -4.08 24.68
N ASN A 71 16.76 -4.15 24.19
CA ASN A 71 15.63 -3.35 24.69
C ASN A 71 15.78 -1.82 24.56
N THR A 72 16.66 -1.32 23.66
CA THR A 72 16.72 0.12 23.38
C THR A 72 15.40 0.68 22.84
N ASN A 73 14.68 -0.11 22.04
CA ASN A 73 13.34 0.18 21.56
C ASN A 73 12.40 -0.93 22.07
N PRO A 74 11.70 -0.74 23.22
CA PRO A 74 10.80 -1.75 23.77
C PRO A 74 9.66 -2.15 22.82
N TYR A 75 9.26 -1.24 21.93
CA TYR A 75 8.44 -1.54 20.76
C TYR A 75 9.28 -1.25 19.52
N GLY A 76 9.46 -2.25 18.67
CA GLY A 76 10.25 -2.13 17.45
C GLY A 76 9.62 -1.16 16.46
N VAL A 77 10.47 -0.36 15.80
CA VAL A 77 10.09 0.46 14.65
C VAL A 77 10.99 0.09 13.47
N PRO A 78 10.53 0.27 12.22
CA PRO A 78 11.36 0.02 11.05
C PRO A 78 12.68 0.80 11.06
N SER A 79 13.65 0.30 10.29
CA SER A 79 14.91 1.00 10.06
C SER A 79 14.66 2.39 9.46
N LYS A 80 15.49 3.37 9.82
CA LYS A 80 15.45 4.71 9.20
C LYS A 80 15.69 4.70 7.69
N TYR A 81 16.26 3.61 7.15
CA TYR A 81 16.50 3.46 5.71
C TYR A 81 15.25 2.97 4.94
N GLU A 82 14.16 2.64 5.65
CA GLU A 82 12.88 2.20 5.10
C GLU A 82 11.81 3.29 5.25
N GLU A 83 12.21 4.57 5.32
CA GLU A 83 11.30 5.70 5.60
C GLU A 83 10.18 5.89 4.57
N ASP A 84 10.40 5.41 3.34
CA ASP A 84 9.42 5.47 2.25
C ASP A 84 8.42 4.31 2.25
N VAL A 85 8.68 3.25 3.04
CA VAL A 85 7.82 2.06 3.17
C VAL A 85 6.75 2.35 4.21
N VAL A 86 5.80 3.18 3.81
CA VAL A 86 4.70 3.67 4.65
C VAL A 86 3.38 3.66 3.90
N ARG A 87 2.28 3.69 4.66
CA ARG A 87 0.96 4.02 4.10
C ARG A 87 1.01 5.40 3.45
N LYS A 88 0.33 5.55 2.32
CA LYS A 88 0.17 6.85 1.66
C LYS A 88 -1.31 7.15 1.47
N ARG A 89 -1.65 8.42 1.35
CA ARG A 89 -3.00 8.91 1.01
C ARG A 89 -2.91 9.69 -0.29
N VAL A 90 -3.99 9.69 -1.06
CA VAL A 90 -4.16 10.51 -2.26
C VAL A 90 -5.14 11.65 -1.92
N PRO A 91 -4.67 12.89 -1.71
CA PRO A 91 -5.51 13.93 -1.11
C PRO A 91 -6.73 14.36 -1.91
N TRP A 92 -6.68 14.22 -3.23
CA TRP A 92 -7.77 14.60 -4.13
C TRP A 92 -8.82 13.50 -4.32
N LEU A 93 -8.59 12.29 -3.77
CA LEU A 93 -9.48 11.15 -3.98
C LEU A 93 -10.78 11.25 -3.15
N THR A 94 -10.73 11.96 -2.02
CA THR A 94 -11.87 12.16 -1.11
C THR A 94 -11.99 13.62 -0.70
N PRO A 95 -13.20 14.10 -0.34
CA PRO A 95 -13.41 15.51 0.04
C PRO A 95 -12.64 15.92 1.30
N ASP A 96 -12.42 14.99 2.22
CA ASP A 96 -11.71 15.22 3.48
C ASP A 96 -10.81 14.02 3.83
N SER A 97 -10.05 14.14 4.92
CA SER A 97 -9.12 13.12 5.40
C SER A 97 -9.70 12.17 6.47
N ILE A 98 -10.89 12.43 6.97
CA ILE A 98 -11.58 11.63 8.01
C ILE A 98 -12.38 10.50 7.35
N ALA A 99 -13.11 10.82 6.29
CA ALA A 99 -13.84 9.86 5.44
C ALA A 99 -12.98 9.46 4.23
N SER A 100 -11.80 8.92 4.50
CA SER A 100 -10.72 8.76 3.52
C SER A 100 -10.17 7.33 3.45
N ILE A 101 -9.22 7.11 2.55
CA ILE A 101 -8.51 5.85 2.33
C ILE A 101 -6.99 6.09 2.39
N SER A 102 -6.24 5.15 2.96
CA SER A 102 -4.78 5.04 2.77
C SER A 102 -4.45 3.78 1.97
N PHE A 103 -3.18 3.60 1.58
CA PHE A 103 -2.77 2.54 0.67
C PHE A 103 -1.57 1.75 1.21
N THR A 104 -1.67 0.42 1.24
CA THR A 104 -0.58 -0.51 1.56
C THR A 104 0.53 -0.42 0.50
N PRO A 105 1.82 -0.26 0.88
CA PRO A 105 2.95 -0.27 -0.04
C PRO A 105 3.28 -1.71 -0.50
N LEU A 106 2.41 -2.28 -1.36
CA LEU A 106 2.49 -3.69 -1.76
C LEU A 106 3.78 -4.05 -2.51
N ALA A 107 4.41 -3.10 -3.21
CA ALA A 107 5.64 -3.36 -3.97
C ALA A 107 6.88 -3.49 -3.06
N GLU A 108 6.79 -2.94 -1.86
CA GLU A 108 7.86 -2.88 -0.87
C GLU A 108 7.74 -3.98 0.19
N ILE A 109 6.63 -4.73 0.20
CA ILE A 109 6.36 -5.82 1.16
C ILE A 109 6.59 -7.17 0.47
N ASN A 110 7.19 -8.10 1.21
CA ASN A 110 7.41 -9.47 0.75
C ASN A 110 6.49 -10.46 1.47
N GLY A 111 6.16 -11.57 0.80
CA GLY A 111 5.29 -12.61 1.36
C GLY A 111 3.82 -12.21 1.38
N MET A 112 3.02 -12.96 2.13
CA MET A 112 1.56 -12.78 2.15
C MET A 112 1.04 -11.99 3.36
N ILE A 113 1.83 -11.82 4.43
CA ILE A 113 1.37 -11.10 5.63
C ILE A 113 1.83 -9.65 5.55
N SER A 114 0.87 -8.73 5.50
CA SER A 114 1.10 -7.30 5.58
C SER A 114 1.45 -6.92 7.03
N PRO A 115 2.57 -6.21 7.28
CA PRO A 115 2.85 -5.66 8.60
C PRO A 115 1.70 -4.75 9.07
N ASN A 116 1.29 -4.86 10.34
CA ASN A 116 0.13 -4.11 10.87
C ASN A 116 0.29 -2.59 10.79
N GLY A 117 1.52 -2.06 10.74
CA GLY A 117 1.79 -0.64 10.52
C GLY A 117 1.63 -0.18 9.07
N LEU A 118 1.47 -1.11 8.12
CA LEU A 118 1.40 -0.86 6.68
C LEU A 118 0.05 -1.24 6.06
N ALA A 119 -0.78 -2.02 6.76
CA ALA A 119 -2.13 -2.41 6.30
C ALA A 119 -3.01 -1.19 6.00
N PHE A 120 -3.59 -1.07 4.82
CA PHE A 120 -4.40 0.09 4.45
C PHE A 120 -5.51 0.42 5.47
N GLU A 121 -5.93 1.68 5.51
CA GLU A 121 -7.00 2.17 6.39
C GLU A 121 -8.12 2.76 5.54
N ARG A 122 -9.37 2.38 5.84
CA ARG A 122 -10.57 3.01 5.27
C ARG A 122 -11.51 3.40 6.39
N ASP A 123 -11.65 4.71 6.60
CA ASP A 123 -12.56 5.26 7.58
C ASP A 123 -13.65 6.10 6.90
N HIS A 124 -14.82 6.18 7.55
CA HIS A 124 -15.92 7.06 7.17
C HIS A 124 -16.23 8.11 8.25
N GLY A 125 -15.75 7.89 9.48
CA GLY A 125 -15.91 8.81 10.62
C GLY A 125 -14.63 8.98 11.43
N GLY A 126 -13.47 8.63 10.85
CA GLY A 126 -12.19 8.56 11.55
C GLY A 126 -12.08 7.40 12.54
N VAL A 127 -10.91 7.30 13.19
CA VAL A 127 -10.59 6.22 14.12
C VAL A 127 -10.91 6.63 15.56
N PRO A 128 -11.90 6.01 16.23
CA PRO A 128 -12.21 6.31 17.61
C PRO A 128 -11.16 5.72 18.56
N THR A 129 -10.86 6.43 19.64
CA THR A 129 -10.10 5.88 20.78
C THR A 129 -11.08 5.36 21.82
N ILE A 130 -11.18 4.04 21.97
CA ILE A 130 -12.14 3.38 22.86
C ILE A 130 -11.38 2.69 24.00
N ASP A 131 -11.68 3.02 25.26
CA ASP A 131 -11.22 2.20 26.40
C ASP A 131 -11.88 0.82 26.29
N PRO A 132 -11.11 -0.29 26.26
CA PRO A 132 -11.68 -1.64 26.22
C PRO A 132 -12.69 -1.95 27.35
N LYS A 133 -12.62 -1.24 28.48
CA LYS A 133 -13.58 -1.36 29.59
C LYS A 133 -14.95 -0.75 29.29
N ASP A 134 -14.98 0.26 28.42
CA ASP A 134 -16.21 0.96 28.02
C ASP A 134 -16.85 0.31 26.79
N HIS A 135 -16.12 -0.52 26.04
CA HIS A 135 -16.63 -1.21 24.87
C HIS A 135 -17.83 -2.13 25.22
N ARG A 136 -18.90 -2.01 24.43
CA ARG A 136 -20.10 -2.86 24.50
C ARG A 136 -20.48 -3.30 23.09
N LEU A 137 -20.62 -4.61 22.89
CA LEU A 137 -21.17 -5.20 21.67
C LEU A 137 -22.61 -5.65 21.94
N MET A 138 -23.58 -5.00 21.32
CA MET A 138 -24.99 -5.41 21.40
C MET A 138 -25.32 -6.37 20.25
N ILE A 139 -25.88 -7.52 20.58
CA ILE A 139 -26.48 -8.47 19.64
C ILE A 139 -27.99 -8.46 19.88
N HIS A 140 -28.76 -8.00 18.88
CA HIS A 140 -30.21 -7.83 18.99
C HIS A 140 -30.88 -8.04 17.63
N GLY A 141 -32.20 -7.89 17.56
CA GLY A 141 -33.00 -8.04 16.33
C GLY A 141 -33.89 -9.27 16.39
N LEU A 142 -33.90 -10.06 15.32
CA LEU A 142 -34.67 -11.30 15.22
C LEU A 142 -33.95 -12.46 15.93
N VAL A 143 -33.77 -12.31 17.24
CA VAL A 143 -33.14 -13.30 18.12
C VAL A 143 -34.06 -13.61 19.30
N ASP A 144 -33.90 -14.77 19.92
CA ASP A 144 -34.66 -15.16 21.10
C ASP A 144 -34.15 -14.45 22.36
N LYS A 145 -32.84 -14.23 22.47
CA LYS A 145 -32.17 -13.66 23.64
C LYS A 145 -31.20 -12.55 23.23
N PRO A 146 -31.65 -11.28 23.14
CA PRO A 146 -30.75 -10.15 22.94
C PRO A 146 -29.70 -10.07 24.05
N LEU A 147 -28.48 -9.68 23.70
CA LEU A 147 -27.32 -9.72 24.60
C LEU A 147 -26.44 -8.47 24.42
N ILE A 148 -25.81 -8.03 25.50
CA ILE A 148 -24.73 -7.03 25.47
C ILE A 148 -23.48 -7.67 26.05
N LEU A 149 -22.39 -7.67 25.29
CA LEU A 149 -21.11 -8.27 25.64
C LEU A 149 -20.05 -7.18 25.93
N THR A 150 -19.28 -7.36 26.99
CA THR A 150 -18.04 -6.62 27.22
C THR A 150 -16.86 -7.27 26.47
N MET A 151 -15.71 -6.60 26.42
CA MET A 151 -14.49 -7.23 25.90
C MET A 151 -14.03 -8.45 26.71
N GLU A 152 -14.33 -8.49 28.02
CA GLU A 152 -14.01 -9.65 28.85
C GLU A 152 -14.91 -10.84 28.50
N ASP A 153 -16.20 -10.62 28.28
CA ASP A 153 -17.14 -11.66 27.86
C ASP A 153 -16.73 -12.25 26.51
N ILE A 154 -16.41 -11.39 25.53
CA ILE A 154 -15.97 -11.82 24.18
C ILE A 154 -14.72 -12.71 24.28
N LYS A 155 -13.76 -12.37 25.15
CA LYS A 155 -12.51 -13.14 25.32
C LYS A 155 -12.71 -14.52 25.95
N ARG A 156 -13.87 -14.81 26.55
CA ARG A 156 -14.18 -16.11 27.16
C ARG A 156 -14.75 -17.12 26.16
N TYR A 157 -15.20 -16.68 24.99
CA TYR A 157 -15.66 -17.57 23.93
C TYR A 157 -14.50 -18.33 23.26
N PRO A 158 -14.77 -19.49 22.65
CA PRO A 158 -13.80 -20.18 21.80
C PRO A 158 -13.31 -19.26 20.67
N ASN A 159 -11.99 -19.14 20.52
CA ASN A 159 -11.38 -18.36 19.45
C ASN A 159 -10.81 -19.25 18.34
N VAL A 160 -10.69 -18.67 17.15
CA VAL A 160 -10.03 -19.28 15.99
C VAL A 160 -9.12 -18.26 15.34
N SER A 161 -8.02 -18.73 14.73
CA SER A 161 -7.11 -17.91 13.94
C SER A 161 -7.23 -18.27 12.46
N ARG A 162 -7.26 -17.25 11.58
CA ARG A 162 -7.36 -17.42 10.12
C ARG A 162 -6.54 -16.35 9.39
N ILE A 163 -5.82 -16.75 8.36
CA ILE A 163 -5.16 -15.82 7.44
C ILE A 163 -6.17 -15.40 6.38
N HIS A 164 -6.47 -14.11 6.30
CA HIS A 164 -7.36 -13.54 5.29
C HIS A 164 -6.86 -12.18 4.82
N PHE A 165 -7.13 -11.90 3.54
CA PHE A 165 -7.05 -10.54 3.02
C PHE A 165 -8.36 -9.79 3.25
N ILE A 166 -8.26 -8.48 3.41
CA ILE A 166 -9.38 -7.54 3.33
C ILE A 166 -9.10 -6.63 2.15
N GLU A 167 -10.06 -6.49 1.24
CA GLU A 167 -9.96 -5.64 0.07
C GLU A 167 -11.10 -4.62 0.06
N CYS A 168 -10.76 -3.36 -0.18
CA CYS A 168 -11.76 -2.33 -0.41
C CYS A 168 -12.47 -2.59 -1.75
N PRO A 169 -13.81 -2.51 -1.84
CA PRO A 169 -14.50 -2.64 -3.12
C PRO A 169 -14.13 -1.57 -4.15
N ALA A 170 -13.52 -0.47 -3.71
CA ALA A 170 -12.99 0.59 -4.57
C ALA A 170 -11.52 0.38 -4.98
N ASN A 171 -10.90 -0.75 -4.62
CA ASN A 171 -9.53 -1.04 -5.05
C ASN A 171 -9.48 -1.07 -6.58
N SER A 172 -8.49 -0.39 -7.18
CA SER A 172 -8.38 -0.17 -8.63
C SER A 172 -9.49 0.66 -9.29
N ALA A 173 -10.46 1.22 -8.55
CA ALA A 173 -11.57 1.97 -9.15
C ALA A 173 -11.12 3.23 -9.89
N MET A 174 -10.00 3.85 -9.47
CA MET A 174 -9.40 4.98 -10.20
C MET A 174 -9.01 4.59 -11.63
N GLU A 175 -8.69 3.33 -11.87
CA GLU A 175 -8.15 2.84 -13.15
C GLU A 175 -9.26 2.33 -14.10
N TRP A 176 -10.53 2.31 -13.69
CA TRP A 176 -11.63 1.77 -14.50
C TRP A 176 -11.83 2.50 -15.83
N LYS A 177 -11.47 3.79 -15.90
CA LYS A 177 -11.57 4.61 -17.13
C LYS A 177 -10.24 4.71 -17.89
N GLY A 178 -9.24 3.94 -17.48
CA GLY A 178 -7.89 3.97 -18.02
C GLY A 178 -6.85 4.36 -16.97
N PRO A 179 -5.55 4.29 -17.30
CA PRO A 179 -4.48 4.50 -16.32
C PRO A 179 -4.50 5.91 -15.73
N GLN A 180 -4.57 6.06 -14.40
CA GLN A 180 -4.56 7.38 -13.73
C GLN A 180 -3.34 7.60 -12.86
N VAL A 181 -2.83 6.56 -12.17
CA VAL A 181 -1.72 6.70 -11.21
C VAL A 181 -0.58 5.72 -11.50
N GLY A 182 0.66 6.23 -11.44
CA GLY A 182 1.85 5.50 -11.88
C GLY A 182 2.52 4.61 -10.82
N ARG A 183 1.83 4.16 -9.78
CA ARG A 183 2.40 3.29 -8.73
C ARG A 183 1.41 2.21 -8.27
N LEU A 184 1.92 0.98 -8.09
CA LEU A 184 1.14 -0.18 -7.61
C LEU A 184 0.42 0.12 -6.28
N GLN A 185 1.12 0.80 -5.36
CA GLN A 185 0.54 1.22 -4.08
C GLN A 185 -0.79 1.96 -4.27
N PHE A 186 -0.90 2.86 -5.24
CA PHE A 186 -2.12 3.64 -5.45
C PHE A 186 -3.18 2.91 -6.28
N THR A 187 -2.77 2.04 -7.21
CA THR A 187 -3.72 1.30 -8.04
C THR A 187 -4.36 0.15 -7.27
N HIS A 188 -3.58 -0.65 -6.54
CA HIS A 188 -4.04 -1.91 -5.93
C HIS A 188 -3.84 -1.98 -4.41
N GLY A 189 -3.32 -0.91 -3.77
CA GLY A 189 -2.95 -0.92 -2.35
C GLY A 189 -4.12 -0.76 -1.37
N MET A 190 -5.39 -0.74 -1.80
CA MET A 190 -6.53 -0.77 -0.88
C MET A 190 -6.83 -2.20 -0.41
N THR A 191 -5.79 -2.92 -0.01
CA THR A 191 -5.85 -4.30 0.45
C THR A 191 -4.70 -4.61 1.40
N ASN A 192 -4.91 -5.53 2.33
CA ASN A 192 -3.88 -6.09 3.20
C ASN A 192 -4.26 -7.51 3.61
N CYS A 193 -3.30 -8.31 4.05
CA CYS A 193 -3.54 -9.67 4.50
C CYS A 193 -2.87 -9.92 5.87
N CYS A 194 -3.65 -10.42 6.82
CA CYS A 194 -3.22 -10.62 8.20
C CYS A 194 -3.75 -11.94 8.74
N GLU A 195 -3.13 -12.44 9.82
CA GLU A 195 -3.75 -13.47 10.66
C GLU A 195 -4.71 -12.79 11.65
N TRP A 196 -5.97 -13.18 11.58
CA TRP A 196 -7.04 -12.67 12.42
C TRP A 196 -7.41 -13.71 13.47
N THR A 197 -7.34 -13.33 14.73
CA THR A 197 -7.78 -14.17 15.85
C THR A 197 -9.00 -13.56 16.51
N GLY A 198 -10.07 -14.35 16.66
CA GLY A 198 -11.31 -13.87 17.27
C GLY A 198 -12.35 -14.96 17.42
N VAL A 199 -13.55 -14.55 17.82
CA VAL A 199 -14.69 -15.44 18.03
C VAL A 199 -15.49 -15.54 16.74
N PRO A 200 -15.80 -16.74 16.23
CA PRO A 200 -16.71 -16.89 15.11
C PRO A 200 -18.07 -16.27 15.45
N LEU A 201 -18.57 -15.34 14.62
CA LEU A 201 -19.89 -14.71 14.83
C LEU A 201 -21.01 -15.76 14.97
N LYS A 202 -20.91 -16.85 14.21
CA LYS A 202 -21.81 -18.01 14.30
C LYS A 202 -21.98 -18.51 15.74
N THR A 203 -20.89 -18.60 16.51
CA THR A 203 -20.93 -19.09 17.90
C THR A 203 -21.81 -18.21 18.78
N ILE A 204 -21.70 -16.88 18.63
CA ILE A 204 -22.52 -15.93 19.39
C ILE A 204 -23.98 -15.96 18.89
N LEU A 205 -24.19 -16.06 17.57
CA LEU A 205 -25.52 -16.14 16.97
C LEU A 205 -26.30 -17.41 17.37
N GLU A 206 -25.61 -18.54 17.54
CA GLU A 206 -26.21 -19.77 18.05
C GLU A 206 -26.66 -19.63 19.51
N GLU A 207 -25.91 -18.91 20.34
CA GLU A 207 -26.27 -18.67 21.74
C GLU A 207 -27.51 -17.78 21.89
N VAL A 208 -27.58 -16.69 21.11
CA VAL A 208 -28.72 -15.76 21.17
C VAL A 208 -29.98 -16.31 20.49
N GLY A 209 -29.84 -17.36 19.67
CA GLY A 209 -30.93 -18.03 18.96
C GLY A 209 -31.52 -17.15 17.86
N VAL A 210 -30.88 -17.10 16.68
CA VAL A 210 -31.43 -16.40 15.51
C VAL A 210 -32.74 -17.05 15.06
N LYS A 211 -33.79 -16.25 14.91
CA LYS A 211 -35.12 -16.71 14.48
C LYS A 211 -35.14 -17.04 12.98
N PRO A 212 -36.05 -17.93 12.51
CA PRO A 212 -36.15 -18.31 11.10
C PRO A 212 -36.34 -17.15 10.12
N GLU A 213 -36.91 -16.04 10.58
CA GLU A 213 -37.11 -14.84 9.77
C GLU A 213 -35.84 -13.97 9.66
N GLY A 214 -34.81 -14.22 10.48
CA GLY A 214 -33.51 -13.55 10.44
C GLY A 214 -32.69 -14.04 9.25
N LYS A 215 -32.37 -13.11 8.33
CA LYS A 215 -31.63 -13.38 7.09
C LYS A 215 -30.46 -12.43 6.95
#